data_AF-A0A937Q5D3-F1
#
_entry.id   AF-A0A937Q5D3-F1
#
_cell.length_a   1.000
_cell.length_b   1.000
_cell.length_c   1.000
_cell.angle_alpha   90.00
_cell.angle_beta   90.00
_cell.angle_gamma   90.00
#
_symmetry.space_group_name_H-M   'P 1'
#
loop_
_entity.id
_entity.type
_entity.pdbx_description
1 polymer ?
#
loop_
_entity_poly.entity_id
_entity_poly.type
_entity_poly.pdbx_seq_one_letter_code
_entity_poly.pdbx_strand_id
1 'polypeptide(L)'
;MNISELRRTYHRRICKEIVRIQKDGQAEYPNFADKGNKASRAIAKGIVKRLGVTPSHKGLSGQTAGGLFEAITKDFLEQTFTLLHHLRPGKWYVDFPIK
;
A
#
# COMPACT_ATOMS: atom_id res chain seq x y z
N MET A 1 -17.31 -3.55 -10.99
CA MET A 1 -16.06 -2.97 -10.46
C MET A 1 -16.11 -1.46 -10.65
N ASN A 2 -16.08 -0.69 -9.56
CA ASN A 2 -15.95 0.77 -9.57
C ASN A 2 -14.66 1.21 -8.84
N ILE A 3 -14.32 2.50 -8.89
CA ILE A 3 -13.09 3.03 -8.29
C ILE A 3 -13.02 2.78 -6.77
N SER A 4 -14.15 2.86 -6.07
CA SER A 4 -14.20 2.59 -4.63
C SER A 4 -13.89 1.12 -4.31
N GLU A 5 -14.37 0.19 -5.14
CA GLU A 5 -14.05 -1.24 -5.04
C GLU A 5 -12.57 -1.51 -5.36
N LEU A 6 -12.03 -0.89 -6.41
CA LEU A 6 -10.59 -0.97 -6.74
C LEU A 6 -9.73 -0.46 -5.59
N ARG A 7 -10.11 0.66 -4.96
CA ARG A 7 -9.41 1.22 -3.79
C ARG A 7 -9.43 0.26 -2.60
N ARG A 8 -10.55 -0.42 -2.35
CA ARG A 8 -10.64 -1.44 -1.28
C ARG A 8 -9.73 -2.63 -1.58
N THR A 9 -9.70 -3.11 -2.82
CA THR A 9 -8.83 -4.20 -3.24
C THR A 9 -7.36 -3.82 -3.15
N TYR A 10 -6.99 -2.62 -3.60
CA TYR A 10 -5.65 -2.06 -3.46
C TYR A 10 -5.20 -2.08 -1.99
N HIS A 11 -5.98 -1.48 -1.09
CA HIS A 11 -5.62 -1.48 0.33
C HIS A 11 -5.54 -2.87 0.95
N ARG A 12 -6.41 -3.81 0.55
CA ARG A 12 -6.35 -5.20 1.00
C ARG A 12 -5.01 -5.85 0.59
N ARG A 13 -4.57 -5.62 -0.65
CA ARG A 13 -3.26 -6.10 -1.14
C ARG A 13 -2.11 -5.45 -0.40
N ILE A 14 -2.11 -4.12 -0.24
CA ILE A 14 -1.09 -3.40 0.55
C ILE A 14 -0.98 -3.97 1.97
N CYS A 15 -2.11 -4.15 2.67
CA CYS A 15 -2.12 -4.71 4.02
C CYS A 15 -1.58 -6.14 4.09
N LYS A 16 -1.99 -7.01 3.15
CA LYS A 16 -1.60 -8.42 3.12
C LYS A 16 -0.13 -8.58 2.73
N GLU A 17 0.30 -7.89 1.68
CA GLU A 17 1.56 -8.14 1.00
C GLU A 17 2.70 -7.26 1.53
N ILE A 18 2.42 -6.04 1.99
CA ILE A 18 3.45 -5.05 2.35
C ILE A 18 3.47 -4.68 3.83
N VAL A 19 2.30 -4.40 4.43
CA VAL A 19 2.25 -3.87 5.79
C VAL A 19 2.73 -4.92 6.78
N ARG A 20 3.75 -4.57 7.56
CA ARG A 20 4.29 -5.39 8.65
C ARG A 20 4.37 -4.62 9.94
N ILE A 21 4.16 -5.30 11.06
CA ILE A 21 4.38 -4.72 12.39
C ILE A 21 5.83 -4.95 12.82
N GLN A 22 6.52 -3.85 13.13
CA GLN A 22 7.85 -3.81 13.72
C GLN A 22 7.76 -3.67 15.23
N LYS A 23 8.77 -4.17 15.94
CA LYS A 23 8.93 -4.06 17.40
C LYS A 23 10.16 -3.24 17.74
N ASP A 24 9.99 -2.30 18.68
CA ASP A 24 11.07 -1.53 19.28
C ASP A 24 10.83 -1.43 20.79
N GLY A 25 11.56 -2.27 21.54
CA GLY A 25 11.27 -2.54 22.95
C GLY A 25 9.85 -3.07 23.14
N GLN A 26 9.08 -2.40 23.99
CA GLN A 26 7.67 -2.74 24.24
C GLN A 26 6.70 -2.14 23.21
N ALA A 27 7.18 -1.29 22.30
CA ALA A 27 6.30 -0.52 21.44
C ALA A 27 6.31 -1.06 20.00
N GLU A 28 5.13 -1.41 19.50
CA GLU A 28 4.93 -1.84 18.12
C GLU A 28 4.63 -0.67 17.19
N TYR A 29 4.92 -0.78 15.90
CA TYR A 29 4.53 0.21 14.87
C TYR A 29 4.60 -0.39 13.47
N PRO A 30 3.83 0.11 12.48
CA PRO A 30 3.92 -0.38 11.10
C PRO A 30 5.26 -0.04 10.44
N ASN A 31 5.70 -0.88 9.50
CA ASN A 31 6.97 -0.75 8.77
C ASN A 31 7.07 0.50 7.87
N PHE A 32 5.97 1.19 7.60
CA PHE A 32 5.95 2.46 6.88
C PHE A 32 5.97 3.69 7.80
N ALA A 33 6.11 3.49 9.12
CA ALA A 33 6.32 4.58 10.07
C ALA A 33 7.82 4.82 10.31
N ASP A 34 8.17 6.07 10.59
CA ASP A 34 9.50 6.41 11.07
C ASP A 34 9.66 5.97 12.54
N LYS A 35 10.67 5.14 12.79
CA LYS A 35 10.99 4.59 14.12
C LYS A 35 11.21 5.68 15.16
N GLY A 36 11.91 6.76 14.79
CA GLY A 36 12.29 7.85 15.71
C GLY A 36 11.15 8.82 16.02
N ASN A 37 10.06 8.77 15.25
CA ASN A 37 9.00 9.78 15.29
C ASN A 37 7.70 9.23 15.91
N LYS A 38 7.39 9.69 17.14
CA LYS A 38 6.18 9.28 17.88
C LYS A 38 4.88 9.59 17.13
N ALA A 39 4.80 10.75 16.47
CA ALA A 39 3.63 11.14 15.70
C ALA A 39 3.45 10.26 14.46
N SER A 40 4.54 9.99 13.73
CA SER A 40 4.54 9.06 12.58
C SER A 40 4.04 7.67 12.97
N ARG A 41 4.54 7.12 14.08
CA ARG A 41 4.09 5.82 14.63
C ARG A 41 2.60 5.83 14.99
N ALA A 42 2.11 6.89 15.62
CA ALA A 42 0.71 7.01 16.01
C ALA A 42 -0.22 7.10 14.79
N ILE A 43 0.16 7.90 13.78
CA ILE A 43 -0.59 8.04 12.53
C ILE A 43 -0.65 6.71 11.79
N ALA A 44 0.49 6.04 11.62
CA ALA A 44 0.56 4.75 10.94
C ALA A 44 -0.32 3.68 11.61
N LYS A 45 -0.31 3.60 12.95
CA LYS A 45 -1.23 2.75 13.71
C LYS A 45 -2.69 3.08 13.44
N GLY A 46 -3.02 4.38 13.44
CA GLY A 46 -4.37 4.86 13.14
C GLY A 46 -4.84 4.49 11.73
N ILE A 47 -3.94 4.50 10.74
CA ILE A 47 -4.23 4.07 9.37
C ILE A 47 -4.53 2.57 9.36
N VAL A 48 -3.64 1.73 9.92
CA VAL A 48 -3.82 0.27 9.99
C VAL A 48 -5.14 -0.10 10.67
N LYS A 49 -5.47 0.56 11.79
CA LYS A 49 -6.74 0.34 12.50
C LYS A 49 -7.96 0.61 11.62
N ARG A 50 -7.92 1.66 10.78
CA ARG A 50 -9.03 2.02 9.87
C ARG A 50 -9.11 1.15 8.63
N LEU A 51 -7.98 0.57 8.20
CA LEU A 51 -7.97 -0.40 7.10
C LEU A 51 -8.59 -1.74 7.52
N GLY A 52 -8.64 -2.04 8.82
CA GLY A 52 -9.39 -3.18 9.37
C GLY A 52 -8.82 -4.55 9.02
N VAL A 53 -7.53 -4.64 8.68
CA VAL A 53 -6.84 -5.87 8.30
C VAL A 53 -5.70 -6.15 9.27
N THR A 54 -5.58 -7.41 9.70
CA THR A 54 -4.51 -7.88 10.60
C THR A 54 -3.18 -7.95 9.84
N PRO A 55 -2.20 -7.08 10.15
CA PRO A 55 -0.90 -7.11 9.47
C PRO A 55 -0.02 -8.23 10.03
N SER A 56 0.92 -8.71 9.22
CA SER A 56 1.87 -9.75 9.65
C SER A 56 3.03 -9.16 10.45
N HIS A 57 3.58 -9.94 11.38
CA HIS A 57 4.85 -9.61 12.06
C HIS A 57 6.09 -10.13 11.31
N LYS A 58 5.90 -10.85 10.20
CA LYS A 58 7.00 -11.40 9.40
C LYS A 58 7.77 -10.26 8.72
N GLY A 59 9.06 -10.14 9.00
CA GLY A 59 9.92 -9.12 8.39
C GLY A 59 9.81 -9.11 6.86
N LEU A 60 9.86 -7.90 6.30
CA LEU A 60 9.88 -7.66 4.86
C LEU A 60 10.96 -6.61 4.59
N SER A 61 11.89 -6.90 3.67
CA SER A 61 12.96 -5.95 3.33
C SER A 61 12.36 -4.68 2.72
N GLY A 62 13.04 -3.55 2.89
CA GLY A 62 12.60 -2.28 2.30
C GLY A 62 12.54 -2.32 0.77
N GLN A 63 13.50 -2.99 0.13
CA GLN A 63 13.52 -3.16 -1.33
C GLN A 63 12.33 -4.01 -1.82
N THR A 64 12.06 -5.14 -1.16
CA THR A 64 10.91 -5.99 -1.50
C THR A 64 9.59 -5.26 -1.26
N ALA A 65 9.47 -4.52 -0.15
CA ALA A 65 8.30 -3.71 0.15
C ALA A 65 8.08 -2.63 -0.93
N GLY A 66 9.15 -1.98 -1.40
CA GLY A 66 9.12 -0.99 -2.48
C GLY A 66 8.64 -1.60 -3.80
N GLY A 67 9.25 -2.70 -4.24
CA GLY A 67 8.87 -3.36 -5.49
C GLY A 67 7.42 -3.87 -5.48
N LEU A 68 6.96 -4.43 -4.35
CA LEU A 68 5.55 -4.81 -4.18
C LEU A 68 4.63 -3.58 -4.24
N PHE A 69 5.03 -2.46 -3.64
CA PHE A 69 4.25 -1.23 -3.66
C PHE A 69 4.08 -0.70 -5.07
N GLU A 70 5.17 -0.64 -5.84
CA GLU A 70 5.17 -0.23 -7.25
C GLU A 70 4.25 -1.13 -8.08
N ALA A 71 4.40 -2.45 -7.97
CA ALA A 71 3.57 -3.40 -8.70
C ALA A 71 2.08 -3.30 -8.35
N ILE A 72 1.73 -3.26 -7.06
CA ILE A 72 0.33 -3.15 -6.61
C ILE A 72 -0.28 -1.80 -7.03
N THR A 73 0.52 -0.73 -7.04
CA THR A 73 0.09 0.59 -7.49
C THR A 73 -0.11 0.64 -9.01
N LYS A 74 0.77 -0.01 -9.77
CA LYS A 74 0.64 -0.18 -11.23
C LYS A 74 -0.70 -0.79 -11.58
N ASP A 75 -1.00 -1.96 -10.99
CA ASP A 75 -2.22 -2.71 -11.23
C ASP A 75 -3.47 -1.88 -10.91
N PHE A 76 -3.43 -1.10 -9.82
CA PHE A 76 -4.53 -0.22 -9.43
C PHE A 76 -4.75 0.91 -10.44
N LEU A 77 -3.67 1.55 -10.91
CA LEU A 77 -3.75 2.62 -11.89
C LEU A 77 -4.27 2.10 -13.24
N GLU A 78 -3.75 0.99 -13.75
CA GLU A 78 -4.20 0.40 -15.02
C GLU A 78 -5.70 0.08 -15.01
N GLN A 79 -6.18 -0.56 -13.92
CA GLN A 79 -7.60 -0.85 -13.76
C GLN A 79 -8.45 0.42 -13.63
N THR A 80 -7.96 1.43 -12.91
CA THR A 80 -8.68 2.70 -12.73
C THR A 80 -8.80 3.46 -14.06
N PHE A 81 -7.74 3.53 -14.85
CA PHE A 81 -7.76 4.21 -16.15
C PHE A 81 -8.68 3.53 -17.16
N THR A 82 -8.84 2.20 -17.07
CA THR A 82 -9.83 1.48 -17.88
C THR A 82 -11.26 1.96 -17.59
N LEU A 83 -11.60 2.23 -16.33
CA LEU A 83 -12.92 2.78 -15.95
C LEU A 83 -13.13 4.22 -16.42
N LEU A 84 -12.05 4.98 -16.62
CA LEU A 84 -12.08 6.38 -17.04
C LEU A 84 -12.02 6.56 -18.56
N HIS A 85 -12.06 5.48 -19.34
CA HIS A 85 -11.91 5.54 -20.81
C HIS A 85 -12.93 6.47 -21.49
N HIS A 86 -14.17 6.52 -21.01
CA HIS A 86 -15.21 7.40 -21.54
C HIS A 86 -14.94 8.90 -21.32
N LEU A 87 -14.16 9.25 -20.28
CA LEU A 87 -13.74 10.63 -19.99
C LEU A 87 -12.40 10.96 -20.66
N ARG A 88 -11.55 9.94 -20.83
CA ARG A 88 -10.19 10.09 -21.33
C ARG A 88 -9.83 8.93 -22.26
N PRO A 89 -10.33 8.95 -23.50
CA PRO A 89 -10.09 7.87 -24.46
C PRO A 89 -8.61 7.78 -24.85
N GLY A 90 -8.17 6.57 -25.19
CA GLY A 90 -6.79 6.27 -25.58
C GLY A 90 -6.30 4.90 -25.10
N LYS A 91 -5.16 4.46 -25.62
CA LYS A 91 -4.42 3.29 -25.13
C LYS A 91 -3.44 3.76 -24.06
N TRP A 92 -3.86 3.67 -22.80
CA TRP A 92 -3.06 4.04 -21.65
C TRP A 92 -2.15 2.88 -21.25
N TYR A 93 -0.89 3.18 -21.00
CA TYR A 93 0.08 2.27 -20.40
C TYR A 93 0.61 2.93 -19.14
N VAL A 94 0.55 2.23 -18.02
CA VAL A 94 1.21 2.63 -16.80
C VAL A 94 2.54 1.89 -16.78
N ASP A 95 3.63 2.58 -16.50
CA ASP A 95 4.93 1.93 -16.39
C ASP A 95 5.76 2.58 -15.28
N PHE A 96 6.66 1.78 -14.71
CA PHE A 96 7.67 2.25 -13.78
C PHE A 96 9.03 1.94 -14.40
N PRO A 97 9.87 2.97 -14.65
CA PRO A 97 11.18 2.73 -15.24
C PRO A 97 11.96 1.77 -14.33
N ILE A 98 12.42 0.67 -14.91
CA ILE A 98 13.30 -0.29 -14.23
C ILE A 98 14.58 0.47 -13.87
N LYS A 99 14.94 0.46 -12.58
CA LYS A 99 16.22 0.99 -12.09
C LYS A 99 17.38 0.10 -12.49
#